data_AF-A0A7J5BAG9-F1
#
_entry.id   AF-A0A7J5BAG9-F1
#
_cell.length_a   1.000
_cell.length_b   1.000
_cell.length_c   1.000
_cell.angle_alpha   90.00
_cell.angle_beta   90.00
_cell.angle_gamma   90.00
#
_symmetry.space_group_name_H-M   'P 1'
#
loop_
_entity.id
_entity.type
_entity.pdbx_description
1 polymer ?
#
loop_
_entity_poly.entity_id
_entity_poly.type
_entity_poly.pdbx_seq_one_letter_code
_entity_poly.pdbx_strand_id
1 'polypeptide(L)'
;MSYRNKTYVAFASEDISKYRLMEAWRENANIDFDFYDAHDLFISRDTSKPETIKRNLRERMKNAKQVVLLGSSDGKRKGGDGVSFLAHEVKVMIEFNLPIVVANLDGDRNIDRNFIPAPLLNADYYTLSVSFQPKIIKFALDNYAPRYSTSDNSGPHYYKSEIYEQLGL
;
A
#
# COMPACT_ATOMS: atom_id res chain seq x y z
N MET A 1 -24.25 7.52 -3.27
CA MET A 1 -23.02 6.78 -3.63
C MET A 1 -21.89 7.24 -2.73
N SER A 2 -21.34 6.37 -1.87
CA SER A 2 -20.09 6.67 -1.17
C SER A 2 -18.95 6.62 -2.19
N TYR A 3 -18.45 7.78 -2.60
CA TYR A 3 -17.32 7.87 -3.51
C TYR A 3 -16.06 7.37 -2.78
N ARG A 4 -15.56 6.20 -3.17
CA ARG A 4 -14.22 5.73 -2.78
C ARG A 4 -13.20 6.62 -3.50
N ASN A 5 -12.68 7.63 -2.81
CA ASN A 5 -11.69 8.56 -3.37
C ASN A 5 -10.34 8.50 -2.65
N LYS A 6 -10.19 7.65 -1.63
CA LYS A 6 -9.02 7.68 -0.74
C LYS A 6 -8.00 6.61 -1.12
N THR A 7 -6.72 6.96 -1.04
CA THR A 7 -5.57 6.05 -1.18
C THR A 7 -5.11 5.62 0.21
N TYR A 8 -5.24 4.35 0.55
CA TYR A 8 -4.79 3.82 1.83
C TYR A 8 -3.30 3.47 1.78
N VAL A 9 -2.52 3.80 2.81
CA VAL A 9 -1.09 3.47 2.86
C VAL A 9 -0.83 2.50 4.01
N ALA A 10 -0.29 1.32 3.69
CA ALA A 10 0.06 0.29 4.64
C ALA A 10 1.58 0.15 4.74
N PHE A 11 2.09 0.08 5.96
CA PHE A 11 3.53 0.04 6.24
C PHE A 11 3.81 -0.66 7.57
N ALA A 12 5.04 -1.14 7.75
CA ALA A 12 5.50 -1.60 9.06
C ALA A 12 5.93 -0.41 9.93
N SER A 13 5.81 -0.53 11.24
CA SER A 13 6.12 0.53 12.22
C SER A 13 7.52 1.14 12.06
N GLU A 14 8.46 0.34 11.61
CA GLU A 14 9.87 0.63 11.35
C GLU A 14 10.03 1.56 10.15
N ASP A 15 9.09 1.53 9.22
CA ASP A 15 9.06 2.33 7.99
C ASP A 15 8.30 3.66 8.15
N ILE A 16 7.95 4.04 9.38
CA ILE A 16 7.24 5.30 9.68
C ILE A 16 7.97 6.54 9.12
N SER A 17 9.31 6.50 9.05
CA SER A 17 10.10 7.58 8.45
C SER A 17 9.78 7.78 6.96
N LYS A 18 9.50 6.70 6.23
CA LYS A 18 9.12 6.72 4.82
C LYS A 18 7.69 7.19 4.65
N TYR A 19 6.78 6.76 5.52
CA TYR A 19 5.43 7.27 5.57
C TYR A 19 5.40 8.80 5.73
N ARG A 20 6.16 9.35 6.70
CA ARG A 20 6.31 10.81 6.89
C ARG A 20 6.88 11.52 5.66
N LEU A 21 7.79 10.87 4.93
CA LEU A 21 8.30 11.42 3.67
C LEU A 21 7.20 11.50 2.61
N MET A 22 6.33 10.50 2.54
CA MET A 22 5.19 10.54 1.63
C MET A 22 4.19 11.65 2.02
N GLU A 23 3.98 11.92 3.31
CA GLU A 23 3.18 13.07 3.76
C GLU A 23 3.76 14.39 3.24
N ALA A 24 5.07 14.57 3.33
CA ALA A 24 5.77 15.72 2.75
C ALA A 24 5.58 15.81 1.22
N TRP A 25 5.52 14.67 0.51
CA TRP A 25 5.22 14.65 -0.92
C TRP A 25 3.79 15.06 -1.24
N ARG A 26 2.78 14.75 -0.40
CA ARG A 26 1.43 15.27 -0.61
C ARG A 26 1.41 16.79 -0.54
N GLU A 27 2.08 17.36 0.46
CA GLU A 27 2.14 18.81 0.63
C GLU A 27 2.89 19.52 -0.51
N ASN A 28 3.99 18.93 -0.99
CA ASN A 28 4.82 19.55 -2.03
C ASN A 28 4.35 19.27 -3.46
N ALA A 29 3.91 18.05 -3.76
CA ALA A 29 3.62 17.59 -5.12
C ALA A 29 2.12 17.45 -5.42
N ASN A 30 1.25 17.89 -4.50
CA ASN A 30 -0.22 17.86 -4.61
C ASN A 30 -0.71 16.48 -5.07
N ILE A 31 -0.16 15.44 -4.45
CA ILE A 31 -0.54 14.05 -4.73
C ILE A 31 -1.58 13.69 -3.68
N ASP A 32 -2.78 13.33 -4.13
CA ASP A 32 -3.92 12.97 -3.27
C ASP A 32 -3.70 11.60 -2.62
N PHE A 33 -2.77 11.57 -1.67
CA PHE A 33 -2.58 10.45 -0.78
C PHE A 33 -3.39 10.74 0.50
N ASP A 34 -4.42 9.91 0.73
CA ASP A 34 -5.14 9.91 2.00
C ASP A 34 -4.32 9.10 3.01
N PHE A 35 -3.21 9.69 3.42
CA PHE A 35 -2.35 9.12 4.46
C PHE A 35 -3.16 8.94 5.73
N TYR A 36 -3.25 7.69 6.18
CA TYR A 36 -3.81 7.40 7.48
C TYR A 36 -2.78 6.76 8.37
N ASP A 37 -2.41 7.49 9.41
CA ASP A 37 -1.45 7.06 10.38
C ASP A 37 -2.18 6.16 11.38
N ALA A 38 -2.11 4.85 11.14
CA ALA A 38 -2.62 3.86 12.09
C ALA A 38 -1.86 3.90 13.44
N HIS A 39 -0.67 4.51 13.47
CA HIS A 39 0.08 4.79 14.69
C HIS A 39 -0.45 6.01 15.47
N ASP A 40 -1.07 7.00 14.84
CA ASP A 40 -1.70 8.15 15.50
C ASP A 40 -2.92 7.71 16.33
N LEU A 41 -3.68 6.73 15.83
CA LEU A 41 -4.69 6.01 16.62
C LEU A 41 -4.10 5.30 17.84
N PHE A 42 -2.88 4.78 17.71
CA PHE A 42 -2.18 4.04 18.75
C PHE A 42 -1.70 4.99 19.86
N ILE A 43 -1.09 6.12 19.48
CA ILE A 43 -0.62 7.16 20.41
C ILE A 43 -1.80 7.83 21.12
N SER A 44 -2.90 8.09 20.41
CA SER A 44 -4.08 8.75 21.00
C SER A 44 -4.92 7.85 21.91
N ARG A 45 -4.77 6.52 21.88
CA ARG A 45 -5.63 5.60 22.63
C ARG A 45 -4.91 4.37 23.16
N ASP A 46 -4.01 4.59 24.12
CA ASP A 46 -3.32 3.58 24.93
C ASP A 46 -4.28 2.56 25.62
N THR A 47 -5.58 2.85 25.68
CA THR A 47 -6.65 2.01 26.28
C THR A 47 -7.55 1.26 25.28
N SER A 48 -7.33 1.35 23.97
CA SER A 48 -8.21 0.69 22.99
C SER A 48 -7.86 -0.78 22.77
N LYS A 49 -8.87 -1.66 22.85
CA LYS A 49 -8.73 -3.08 22.53
C LYS A 49 -8.24 -3.26 21.08
N PRO A 50 -7.36 -4.24 20.80
CA PRO A 50 -6.83 -4.51 19.45
C PRO A 50 -7.95 -4.78 18.43
N GLU A 51 -9.08 -5.32 18.87
CA GLU A 51 -10.26 -5.56 18.05
C GLU A 51 -10.90 -4.26 17.51
N THR A 52 -10.92 -3.20 18.33
CA THR A 52 -11.46 -1.89 17.93
C THR A 52 -10.58 -1.24 16.86
N ILE A 53 -9.26 -1.37 16.99
CA ILE A 53 -8.30 -0.86 16.01
C ILE A 53 -8.51 -1.59 14.67
N LYS A 54 -8.55 -2.93 14.69
CA LYS A 54 -8.82 -3.75 13.51
C LYS A 54 -10.14 -3.36 12.82
N ARG A 55 -11.21 -3.15 13.59
CA ARG A 55 -12.50 -2.71 13.06
C ARG A 55 -12.42 -1.33 12.39
N ASN A 56 -11.72 -0.37 13.00
CA ASN A 56 -11.53 0.95 12.43
C ASN A 56 -10.70 0.91 11.13
N LEU A 57 -9.62 0.11 11.10
CA LEU A 57 -8.81 -0.09 9.89
C LEU A 57 -9.68 -0.66 8.75
N ARG A 58 -10.50 -1.67 9.04
CA ARG A 58 -11.42 -2.28 8.06
C ARG A 58 -12.45 -1.29 7.51
N GLU A 59 -13.11 -0.52 8.36
CA GLU A 59 -14.11 0.46 7.93
C GLU A 59 -13.50 1.57 7.07
N ARG A 60 -12.24 1.95 7.33
CA ARG A 60 -11.52 2.91 6.49
C ARG A 60 -11.11 2.31 5.16
N MET A 61 -10.56 1.10 5.18
CA MET A 61 -10.17 0.38 3.96
C MET A 61 -11.38 0.16 3.02
N LYS A 62 -12.58 -0.03 3.59
CA LYS A 62 -13.84 -0.09 2.82
C LYS A 62 -14.13 1.18 2.02
N ASN A 63 -13.66 2.34 2.49
CA ASN A 63 -13.75 3.64 1.82
C ASN A 63 -12.55 3.94 0.91
N ALA A 64 -11.48 3.13 0.99
CA ALA A 64 -10.33 3.26 0.11
C ALA A 64 -10.67 2.74 -1.30
N LYS A 65 -10.19 3.46 -2.30
CA LYS A 65 -10.25 3.03 -3.71
C LYS A 65 -9.08 2.13 -4.06
N GLN A 66 -7.93 2.41 -3.46
CA GLN A 66 -6.64 1.84 -3.81
C GLN A 66 -5.71 1.86 -2.60
N VAL A 67 -4.69 1.01 -2.65
CA VAL A 67 -3.78 0.78 -1.54
C VAL A 67 -2.34 0.90 -2.01
N VAL A 68 -1.51 1.60 -1.24
CA VAL A 68 -0.05 1.61 -1.38
C VAL A 68 0.54 0.83 -0.21
N LEU A 69 1.28 -0.22 -0.50
CA LEU A 69 2.03 -1.00 0.48
C LEU A 69 3.50 -0.60 0.42
N LEU A 70 4.08 -0.15 1.54
CA LEU A 70 5.52 0.07 1.62
C LEU A 70 6.23 -1.28 1.71
N GLY A 71 6.97 -1.60 0.65
CA GLY A 71 7.72 -2.83 0.52
C GLY A 71 9.03 -2.77 1.30
N SER A 72 9.08 -3.49 2.41
CA SER A 72 10.27 -3.64 3.25
C SER A 72 10.37 -5.07 3.79
N SER A 73 11.58 -5.47 4.20
CA SER A 73 11.80 -6.78 4.83
C SER A 73 10.95 -6.97 6.09
N ASP A 74 10.70 -5.88 6.82
CA ASP A 74 9.85 -5.87 8.01
C ASP A 74 8.36 -5.94 7.64
N GLY A 75 7.96 -5.18 6.62
CA GLY A 75 6.62 -5.19 6.04
C GLY A 75 6.21 -6.57 5.53
N LYS A 76 7.11 -7.30 4.87
CA LYS A 76 6.85 -8.71 4.51
C LYS A 76 6.61 -9.58 5.74
N ARG A 77 7.50 -9.49 6.74
CA ARG A 77 7.41 -10.31 7.95
C ARG A 77 6.08 -10.06 8.66
N LYS A 78 5.77 -8.80 8.97
CA LYS A 78 4.54 -8.40 9.65
C LYS A 78 3.29 -8.61 8.82
N GLY A 79 3.35 -8.43 7.51
CA GLY A 79 2.24 -8.69 6.60
C GLY A 79 1.91 -10.17 6.43
N GLY A 80 2.89 -11.07 6.68
CA GLY A 80 2.72 -12.52 6.58
C GLY A 80 2.49 -13.25 7.90
N ASP A 81 2.80 -12.63 9.04
CA ASP A 81 2.82 -13.28 10.35
C ASP A 81 1.42 -13.59 10.93
N GLY A 82 0.37 -12.92 10.45
CA GLY A 82 -1.01 -13.17 10.88
C GLY A 82 -1.40 -12.56 12.23
N VAL A 83 -0.44 -12.20 13.09
CA VAL A 83 -0.72 -11.54 14.38
C VAL A 83 -0.68 -10.01 14.29
N SER A 84 0.17 -9.49 13.42
CA SER A 84 0.40 -8.05 13.25
C SER A 84 -0.79 -7.36 12.59
N PHE A 85 -0.94 -6.05 12.84
CA PHE A 85 -1.97 -5.24 12.18
C PHE A 85 -1.81 -5.26 10.66
N LEU A 86 -0.58 -5.21 10.17
CA LEU A 86 -0.29 -5.30 8.74
C LEU A 86 -0.82 -6.59 8.11
N ALA A 87 -0.68 -7.74 8.78
CA ALA A 87 -1.27 -8.99 8.30
C ALA A 87 -2.80 -8.93 8.24
N HIS A 88 -3.43 -8.29 9.24
CA HIS A 88 -4.86 -8.06 9.21
C HIS A 88 -5.27 -7.15 8.04
N GLU A 89 -4.54 -6.06 7.82
CA GLU A 89 -4.77 -5.14 6.71
C GLU A 89 -4.65 -5.87 5.37
N VAL A 90 -3.58 -6.65 5.15
CA VAL A 90 -3.41 -7.42 3.91
C VAL A 90 -4.58 -8.37 3.68
N LYS A 91 -5.05 -9.07 4.71
CA LYS A 91 -6.23 -9.93 4.60
C LYS A 91 -7.47 -9.16 4.18
N VAL A 92 -7.67 -7.98 4.76
CA VAL A 92 -8.81 -7.10 4.45
C VAL A 92 -8.69 -6.50 3.04
N MET A 93 -7.49 -6.17 2.57
CA MET A 93 -7.26 -5.68 1.19
C MET A 93 -7.69 -6.73 0.16
N ILE A 94 -7.29 -7.98 0.38
CA ILE A 94 -7.67 -9.13 -0.46
C ILE A 94 -9.18 -9.35 -0.40
N GLU A 95 -9.77 -9.31 0.81
CA GLU A 95 -11.22 -9.47 0.99
C GLU A 95 -12.04 -8.40 0.25
N PHE A 96 -11.58 -7.15 0.25
CA PHE A 96 -12.23 -6.05 -0.47
C PHE A 96 -11.85 -5.96 -1.95
N ASN A 97 -11.01 -6.86 -2.44
CA ASN A 97 -10.46 -6.88 -3.79
C ASN A 97 -9.94 -5.51 -4.25
N LEU A 98 -9.14 -4.85 -3.39
CA LEU A 98 -8.59 -3.53 -3.69
C LEU A 98 -7.30 -3.62 -4.52
N PRO A 99 -7.05 -2.67 -5.44
CA PRO A 99 -5.77 -2.58 -6.14
C PRO A 99 -4.66 -2.20 -5.18
N ILE A 100 -3.57 -2.99 -5.20
CA ILE A 100 -2.40 -2.80 -4.34
C ILE A 100 -1.18 -2.42 -5.18
N VAL A 101 -0.55 -1.30 -4.85
CA VAL A 101 0.72 -0.85 -5.39
C VAL A 101 1.79 -1.04 -4.31
N VAL A 102 2.83 -1.81 -4.61
CA VAL A 102 3.94 -2.08 -3.70
C VAL A 102 5.07 -1.10 -4.01
N ALA A 103 5.39 -0.21 -3.08
CA ALA A 103 6.48 0.75 -3.22
C ALA A 103 7.73 0.22 -2.52
N ASN A 104 8.70 -0.26 -3.29
CA ASN A 104 9.95 -0.84 -2.81
C ASN A 104 10.84 0.24 -2.18
N LEU A 105 11.06 0.16 -0.87
CA LEU A 105 11.84 1.16 -0.13
C LEU A 105 13.34 1.13 -0.46
N ASP A 106 13.84 0.02 -1.01
CA ASP A 106 15.20 -0.11 -1.54
C ASP A 106 15.41 0.69 -2.83
N GLY A 107 14.33 1.15 -3.47
CA GLY A 107 14.36 1.87 -4.75
C GLY A 107 14.38 0.95 -5.96
N ASP A 108 14.32 -0.37 -5.77
CA ASP A 108 14.26 -1.32 -6.87
C ASP A 108 12.99 -1.13 -7.72
N ARG A 109 13.15 -1.30 -9.04
CA ARG A 109 12.09 -1.10 -10.04
C ARG A 109 11.37 -2.40 -10.39
N ASN A 110 11.87 -3.53 -9.92
CA ASN A 110 11.38 -4.87 -10.21
C ASN A 110 10.54 -5.44 -9.06
N ILE A 111 10.11 -6.69 -9.24
CA ILE A 111 9.33 -7.42 -8.24
C ILE A 111 10.27 -7.99 -7.18
N ASP A 112 10.25 -7.39 -5.99
CA ASP A 112 10.90 -7.95 -4.81
C ASP A 112 9.95 -8.84 -4.02
N ARG A 113 10.05 -10.15 -4.25
CA ARG A 113 9.36 -11.17 -3.44
C ARG A 113 9.80 -11.16 -1.96
N ASN A 114 10.85 -10.41 -1.63
CA ASN A 114 11.31 -10.18 -0.26
C ASN A 114 10.59 -9.01 0.42
N PHE A 115 9.85 -8.19 -0.32
CA PHE A 115 9.09 -7.07 0.21
C PHE A 115 7.58 -7.27 0.15
N ILE A 116 7.12 -8.24 -0.66
CA ILE A 116 5.71 -8.60 -0.75
C ILE A 116 5.35 -9.64 0.31
N PRO A 117 4.31 -9.40 1.13
CA PRO A 117 3.74 -10.37 2.07
C PRO A 117 3.35 -11.69 1.39
N ALA A 118 3.69 -12.81 2.04
CA ALA A 118 3.30 -14.16 1.61
C ALA A 118 1.81 -14.32 1.24
N PRO A 119 0.82 -13.77 1.97
CA PRO A 119 -0.59 -13.90 1.59
C PRO A 119 -0.94 -13.30 0.22
N LEU A 120 -0.25 -12.23 -0.23
CA LEU A 120 -0.46 -11.66 -1.56
C LEU A 120 0.14 -12.54 -2.66
N LEU A 121 1.33 -13.09 -2.40
CA LEU A 121 2.01 -14.00 -3.31
C LEU A 121 1.26 -15.33 -3.47
N ASN A 122 0.78 -15.89 -2.36
CA ASN A 122 0.07 -17.17 -2.36
C ASN A 122 -1.32 -17.10 -3.01
N ALA A 123 -1.91 -15.91 -3.05
CA ALA A 123 -3.21 -15.68 -3.67
C ALA A 123 -3.09 -15.29 -5.16
N ASP A 124 -1.87 -15.28 -5.73
CA ASP A 124 -1.59 -14.72 -7.07
C ASP A 124 -2.29 -13.37 -7.27
N TYR A 125 -2.27 -12.55 -6.23
CA TYR A 125 -3.01 -11.30 -6.21
C TYR A 125 -2.34 -10.30 -7.16
N TYR A 126 -3.13 -9.59 -7.96
CA TYR A 126 -2.58 -8.60 -8.87
C TYR A 126 -2.03 -7.44 -8.03
N THR A 127 -0.70 -7.31 -8.02
CA THR A 127 0.01 -6.25 -7.30
C THR A 127 1.01 -5.60 -8.22
N LEU A 128 1.20 -4.29 -8.12
CA LEU A 128 2.15 -3.57 -8.95
C LEU A 128 3.34 -3.06 -8.11
N SER A 129 4.52 -3.63 -8.32
CA SER A 129 5.78 -3.20 -7.72
C SER A 129 6.36 -2.00 -8.46
N VAL A 130 6.72 -0.97 -7.70
CA VAL A 130 7.34 0.27 -8.18
C VAL A 130 8.42 0.73 -7.20
N SER A 131 9.32 1.60 -7.66
CA SER A 131 10.32 2.20 -6.76
C SER A 131 9.66 3.21 -5.83
N PHE A 132 10.26 3.44 -4.66
CA PHE A 132 9.78 4.43 -3.70
C PHE A 132 10.05 5.88 -4.16
N GLN A 133 9.33 6.32 -5.19
CA GLN A 133 9.40 7.67 -5.76
C GLN A 133 7.99 8.23 -6.00
N PRO A 134 7.73 9.52 -5.71
CA PRO A 134 6.37 10.07 -5.77
C PRO A 134 5.76 10.03 -7.17
N LYS A 135 6.56 10.28 -8.21
CA LYS A 135 6.10 10.31 -9.61
C LYS A 135 5.60 8.95 -10.08
N ILE A 136 6.37 7.87 -9.86
CA ILE A 136 6.00 6.53 -10.31
C ILE A 136 4.84 5.96 -9.48
N ILE A 137 4.80 6.24 -8.17
CA ILE A 137 3.68 5.82 -7.32
C ILE A 137 2.39 6.51 -7.78
N LYS A 138 2.43 7.83 -8.05
CA LYS A 138 1.28 8.55 -8.61
C LYS A 138 0.84 7.97 -9.95
N PHE A 139 1.79 7.69 -10.84
CA PHE A 139 1.51 7.09 -12.14
C PHE A 139 0.87 5.70 -12.01
N ALA A 140 1.38 4.87 -11.10
CA ALA A 140 0.81 3.56 -10.78
C ALA A 140 -0.63 3.69 -10.30
N LEU A 141 -0.89 4.60 -9.37
CA LEU A 141 -2.23 4.80 -8.84
C LEU A 141 -3.21 5.30 -9.91
N ASP A 142 -2.78 6.20 -10.79
CA ASP A 142 -3.64 6.75 -11.84
C ASP A 142 -3.92 5.75 -12.97
N ASN A 143 -2.96 4.89 -13.32
CA ASN A 143 -3.07 4.00 -14.48
C ASN A 143 -3.46 2.57 -14.08
N TYR A 144 -2.85 2.01 -13.04
CA TYR A 144 -3.08 0.63 -12.62
C TYR A 144 -4.36 0.47 -11.79
N ALA A 145 -4.63 1.35 -10.81
CA ALA A 145 -5.80 1.18 -9.95
C ALA A 145 -7.16 1.20 -10.68
N PRO A 146 -7.44 2.09 -11.66
CA PRO A 146 -8.71 2.02 -12.40
C PRO A 146 -8.78 0.83 -13.37
N ARG A 147 -7.63 0.33 -13.84
CA ARG A 147 -7.57 -0.84 -14.73
C ARG A 147 -7.66 -2.16 -13.97
N TYR A 148 -7.38 -2.17 -12.68
CA TYR A 148 -7.40 -3.37 -11.85
C TYR A 148 -8.70 -4.15 -11.97
N SER A 149 -9.86 -3.49 -11.83
CA SER A 149 -11.17 -4.15 -11.91
C SER A 149 -11.52 -4.73 -13.28
N THR A 150 -10.83 -4.28 -14.34
CA THR A 150 -11.05 -4.72 -15.73
C THR A 150 -9.91 -5.59 -16.25
N SER A 151 -8.88 -5.86 -15.44
CA SER A 151 -7.73 -6.66 -15.82
C SER A 151 -7.91 -8.09 -15.33
N ASP A 152 -7.69 -9.07 -16.21
CA ASP A 152 -7.54 -10.49 -15.84
C ASP A 152 -6.10 -10.85 -15.45
N ASN A 153 -5.24 -9.84 -15.26
CA ASN A 153 -3.86 -10.05 -14.83
C ASN A 153 -3.84 -10.60 -13.40
N SER A 154 -2.96 -11.57 -13.17
CA SER A 154 -2.78 -12.23 -11.87
C SER A 154 -1.30 -12.20 -11.47
N GLY A 155 -1.05 -12.07 -10.18
CA GLY A 155 0.29 -12.06 -9.60
C GLY A 155 1.00 -10.71 -9.64
N PRO A 156 2.24 -10.66 -9.10
CA PRO A 156 3.01 -9.44 -9.02
C PRO A 156 3.50 -9.01 -10.41
N HIS A 157 3.34 -7.72 -10.69
CA HIS A 157 3.75 -7.05 -11.91
C HIS A 157 4.66 -5.87 -11.56
N TYR A 158 5.40 -5.37 -12.53
CA TYR A 158 6.25 -4.20 -12.38
C TYR A 158 6.20 -3.37 -13.67
N TYR A 159 6.61 -2.10 -13.59
CA TYR A 159 6.75 -1.27 -14.77
C TYR A 159 8.09 -1.50 -15.45
N LYS A 160 8.07 -1.53 -16.79
CA LYS A 160 9.30 -1.55 -17.60
C LYS A 160 10.06 -0.24 -17.45
N SER A 161 11.38 -0.30 -17.66
CA SER A 161 12.29 0.85 -17.61
C SER A 161 11.82 2.04 -18.45
N GLU A 162 11.17 1.78 -19.59
CA GLU A 162 10.62 2.81 -20.48
C GLU A 162 9.66 3.78 -19.76
N ILE A 163 8.85 3.29 -18.81
CA ILE A 163 7.93 4.13 -18.04
C ILE A 163 8.69 5.05 -17.08
N TYR A 164 9.79 4.57 -16.52
CA TYR A 164 10.65 5.38 -15.66
C TYR A 164 11.35 6.48 -16.46
N GLU A 165 11.87 6.15 -17.64
CA GLU A 165 12.47 7.13 -18.55
C GLU A 165 11.46 8.20 -18.99
N GLN A 166 10.22 7.81 -19.29
CA GLN A 166 9.14 8.77 -19.59
C GLN A 166 8.82 9.72 -18.43
N LEU A 167 8.98 9.26 -17.18
CA LEU A 167 8.78 10.07 -15.97
C LEU A 167 10.04 10.87 -15.58
N GLY A 168 11.16 10.66 -16.28
CA GLY A 168 12.47 11.23 -16.01
C GLY A 168 13.07 10.73 -14.70
N LEU A 169 13.03 9.41 -14.46
CA LEU A 169 13.49 8.72 -13.25
C LEU A 169 14.57 7.66 -13.49
#